data_AF-A0A818E3P9-F1
#
_entry.id   AF-A0A818E3P9-F1
#
_cell.length_a   1.000
_cell.length_b   1.000
_cell.length_c   1.000
_cell.angle_alpha   90.00
_cell.angle_beta   90.00
_cell.angle_gamma   90.00
#
_symmetry.space_group_name_H-M   'P 1'
#
loop_
_entity.id
_entity.type
_entity.pdbx_description
1 polymer ?
#
loop_
_entity_poly.entity_id
_entity_poly.type
_entity_poly.pdbx_seq_one_letter_code
_entity_poly.pdbx_strand_id
1 'polypeptide(L)'
;MYGAFVLFDDDFIHIVSITFTALILTELLMVALTIRTWHILMVIGEFLSFTCYILSIVIFQNYFDIRFLESWSFIWRVVTITVISCLPLYILKYVQTQFKPPIHEKLKQYSTLK
;
A
#
# COMPACT_ATOMS: atom_id res chain seq x y z
N MET A 1 6.76 -28.99 25.01
CA MET A 1 6.19 -28.37 23.79
C MET A 1 5.67 -26.95 24.02
N TYR A 2 4.98 -26.65 25.14
CA TYR A 2 4.48 -25.29 25.41
C TYR A 2 5.54 -24.19 25.57
N GLY A 3 6.77 -24.53 25.97
CA GLY A 3 7.85 -23.54 26.11
C GLY A 3 8.38 -22.96 24.80
N ALA A 4 8.19 -23.67 23.66
CA ALA A 4 8.52 -23.12 22.35
C ALA A 4 7.49 -22.07 21.94
N PHE A 5 6.19 -22.33 22.14
CA PHE A 5 5.13 -21.37 21.84
C PHE A 5 5.35 -20.05 22.58
N VAL A 6 5.57 -20.07 23.90
CA VAL A 6 5.79 -18.84 24.68
C VAL A 6 7.02 -18.04 24.23
N LEU A 7 8.08 -18.71 23.75
CA LEU A 7 9.30 -18.03 23.28
C LEU A 7 9.18 -17.51 21.83
N PHE A 8 8.35 -18.14 21.00
CA PHE A 8 8.17 -17.79 19.58
C PHE A 8 6.91 -16.95 19.31
N ASP A 9 5.98 -16.84 20.27
CA ASP A 9 4.74 -16.08 20.12
C ASP A 9 5.04 -14.59 19.84
N ASP A 10 6.01 -14.00 20.52
CA ASP A 10 6.43 -12.62 20.29
C ASP A 10 7.04 -12.42 18.88
N ASP A 11 7.98 -13.28 18.47
CA ASP A 11 8.57 -13.21 17.12
C ASP A 11 7.52 -13.44 16.01
N PHE A 12 6.58 -14.36 16.22
CA PHE A 12 5.50 -14.65 15.28
C PHE A 12 4.55 -13.44 15.14
N ILE A 13 4.14 -12.85 16.26
CA ILE A 13 3.31 -11.64 16.31
C ILE A 13 3.98 -10.49 15.57
N HIS A 14 5.29 -10.29 15.79
CA HIS A 14 6.05 -9.24 15.11
C HIS A 14 6.08 -9.42 13.59
N ILE A 15 6.30 -10.65 13.10
CA ILE A 15 6.33 -10.94 11.67
C ILE A 15 4.95 -10.77 11.03
N VAL A 16 3.90 -11.28 11.66
CA VAL A 16 2.51 -11.14 11.19
C VAL A 16 2.13 -9.67 11.13
N SER A 17 2.50 -8.89 12.14
CA SER A 17 2.25 -7.44 12.16
C SER A 17 2.94 -6.71 11.00
N ILE A 18 4.24 -6.96 10.78
CA ILE A 18 5.00 -6.32 9.69
C ILE A 18 4.38 -6.65 8.33
N THR A 19 4.09 -7.92 8.09
CA THR A 19 3.56 -8.38 6.79
C THR A 19 2.14 -7.88 6.55
N PHE A 20 1.27 -7.94 7.56
CA PHE A 20 -0.10 -7.45 7.46
C PHE A 20 -0.17 -5.95 7.16
N THR A 21 0.59 -5.13 7.90
CA THR A 21 0.65 -3.70 7.64
C THR A 21 1.26 -3.39 6.28
N ALA A 22 2.34 -4.07 5.90
CA ALA A 22 2.96 -3.88 4.59
C ALA A 22 2.00 -4.19 3.44
N LEU A 23 1.25 -5.30 3.53
CA LEU A 23 0.27 -5.70 2.52
C LEU A 23 -0.86 -4.67 2.35
N ILE A 24 -1.45 -4.23 3.47
CA ILE A 24 -2.53 -3.23 3.44
C ILE A 24 -2.01 -1.90 2.86
N LEU A 25 -0.83 -1.45 3.29
CA LEU A 25 -0.21 -0.23 2.76
C LEU A 25 0.10 -0.35 1.27
N THR A 26 0.58 -1.51 0.79
CA THR A 26 0.83 -1.70 -0.64
C THR A 26 -0.43 -1.64 -1.47
N GLU A 27 -1.54 -2.20 -0.98
CA GLU A 27 -2.82 -2.17 -1.68
C GLU A 27 -3.42 -0.75 -1.72
N LEU A 28 -3.50 -0.07 -0.57
CA LEU A 28 -3.93 1.34 -0.49
C LEU A 28 -3.09 2.22 -1.44
N LEU A 29 -1.76 2.08 -1.40
CA LEU A 29 -0.87 2.87 -2.25
C LEU A 29 -1.05 2.53 -3.75
N MET A 30 -1.20 1.26 -4.12
CA MET A 30 -1.48 0.85 -5.49
C MET A 30 -2.81 1.45 -5.99
N VAL A 31 -3.85 1.40 -5.17
CA VAL A 31 -5.15 2.00 -5.46
C VAL A 31 -4.99 3.50 -5.66
N ALA A 32 -4.37 4.22 -4.70
CA ALA A 32 -4.11 5.65 -4.76
C ALA A 32 -3.32 6.09 -6.01
N LEU A 33 -2.28 5.33 -6.41
CA LEU A 33 -1.49 5.61 -7.63
C LEU A 33 -2.28 5.35 -8.92
N THR A 34 -3.29 4.49 -8.88
CA THR A 34 -4.12 4.13 -10.04
C THR A 34 -5.25 5.14 -10.28
N ILE A 35 -5.63 5.92 -9.26
CA ILE A 35 -6.65 6.97 -9.37
C ILE A 35 -6.22 8.04 -10.39
N ARG A 36 -6.83 8.03 -11.58
CA ARG A 36 -6.65 9.09 -12.59
C ARG A 36 -7.70 10.21 -12.45
N THR A 37 -8.83 9.90 -11.86
CA THR A 37 -9.96 10.82 -11.67
C THR A 37 -10.47 10.67 -10.25
N TRP A 38 -10.47 11.77 -9.49
CA TRP A 38 -10.93 11.79 -8.10
C TRP A 38 -12.45 11.67 -8.06
N HIS A 39 -12.95 10.45 -7.87
CA HIS A 39 -14.36 10.20 -7.61
C HIS A 39 -14.57 10.10 -6.09
N ILE A 40 -15.60 10.75 -5.56
CA ILE A 40 -15.87 10.78 -4.10
C ILE A 40 -15.97 9.36 -3.51
N LEU A 41 -16.62 8.44 -4.22
CA LEU A 41 -16.74 7.03 -3.82
C LEU A 41 -15.39 6.33 -3.67
N MET A 42 -14.40 6.70 -4.49
CA MET A 42 -13.06 6.11 -4.47
C MET A 42 -12.29 6.56 -3.23
N VAL A 43 -12.41 7.85 -2.87
CA VAL A 43 -11.80 8.41 -1.65
C VAL A 43 -12.45 7.78 -0.41
N ILE A 44 -13.77 7.60 -0.41
CA ILE A 44 -14.47 6.93 0.69
C ILE A 44 -14.00 5.49 0.83
N GLY A 45 -13.85 4.75 -0.27
CA GLY A 45 -13.34 3.37 -0.25
C GLY A 45 -11.92 3.29 0.31
N GLU A 46 -11.03 4.18 -0.14
CA GLU A 46 -9.66 4.28 0.36
C GLU A 46 -9.63 4.55 1.87
N PHE A 47 -10.42 5.53 2.33
CA PHE A 47 -10.49 5.90 3.74
C PHE A 47 -11.13 4.81 4.60
N LEU A 48 -12.15 4.11 4.07
CA LEU A 48 -12.78 2.98 4.74
C LEU A 48 -11.78 1.83 4.94
N SER A 49 -10.99 1.50 3.92
CA SER A 49 -9.93 0.49 4.02
C SER A 49 -8.88 0.87 5.07
N PHE A 50 -8.46 2.13 5.10
CA PHE A 50 -7.55 2.63 6.13
C PHE A 50 -8.16 2.58 7.54
N THR A 51 -9.44 2.89 7.67
CA THR A 51 -10.16 2.81 8.94
C THR A 51 -10.30 1.36 9.41
N CYS A 52 -10.61 0.42 8.50
CA CYS A 52 -10.63 -1.01 8.80
C CYS A 52 -9.27 -1.52 9.31
N TYR A 53 -8.16 -1.02 8.77
CA TYR A 53 -6.83 -1.32 9.30
C TYR A 53 -6.66 -0.85 10.75
N ILE A 54 -7.02 0.42 11.05
CA ILE A 54 -6.97 0.93 12.43
C ILE A 54 -7.86 0.09 13.36
N LEU A 55 -9.08 -0.24 12.92
CA LEU A 55 -9.99 -1.10 13.68
C LEU A 55 -9.40 -2.48 13.95
N SER A 56 -8.71 -3.08 12.98
CA SER A 56 -8.07 -4.39 13.18
C SER A 56 -6.98 -4.35 14.26
N ILE A 57 -6.17 -3.28 14.31
CA ILE A 57 -5.17 -3.10 15.37
C ILE A 57 -5.83 -2.97 16.74
N VAL A 58 -6.90 -2.18 16.83
CA VAL A 58 -7.60 -1.94 18.11
C VAL A 58 -8.31 -3.20 18.61
N ILE A 59 -8.97 -3.95 17.71
CA ILE A 59 -9.66 -5.20 18.06
C ILE A 59 -8.65 -6.29 18.47
N PHE A 60 -7.51 -6.38 17.77
CA PHE A 60 -6.47 -7.37 18.02
C PHE A 60 -5.29 -6.82 18.85
N GLN A 61 -5.54 -5.89 19.76
CA GLN A 61 -4.50 -5.32 20.64
C GLN A 61 -3.71 -6.36 21.46
N ASN A 62 -4.29 -7.56 21.71
CA ASN A 62 -3.58 -8.67 22.36
C ASN A 62 -2.55 -9.36 21.45
N TYR A 63 -2.63 -9.14 20.13
CA TYR A 63 -1.74 -9.70 19.11
C TYR A 63 -0.95 -8.64 18.35
N PHE A 64 -1.26 -7.35 18.51
CA PHE A 64 -0.56 -6.25 17.88
C PHE A 64 0.00 -5.34 18.95
N ASP A 65 1.31 -5.43 19.18
CA ASP A 65 1.98 -4.52 20.08
C ASP A 65 2.13 -3.14 19.41
N ILE A 66 1.33 -2.17 19.85
CA ILE A 66 1.30 -0.80 19.31
C ILE A 66 2.68 -0.14 19.45
N ARG A 67 3.43 -0.48 20.52
CA ARG A 67 4.79 0.05 20.74
C ARG A 67 5.77 -0.48 19.70
N PHE A 68 5.55 -1.69 19.19
CA PHE A 68 6.34 -2.24 18.11
C PHE A 68 5.99 -1.61 16.76
N LEU A 69 4.70 -1.33 16.52
CA LEU A 69 4.22 -0.65 15.32
C LEU A 69 4.84 0.74 15.12
N GLU A 70 5.00 1.49 16.20
CA GLU A 70 5.59 2.84 16.18
C GLU A 70 7.13 2.82 16.15
N SER A 71 7.74 1.63 16.28
CA SER A 71 9.18 1.50 16.26
C SER A 71 9.75 1.85 14.88
N TRP A 72 10.87 2.56 14.88
CA TRP A 72 11.58 2.95 13.66
C TRP A 72 11.95 1.73 12.78
N SER A 73 12.26 0.60 13.41
CA SER A 73 12.58 -0.66 12.71
C SER A 73 11.39 -1.18 11.90
N PHE A 74 10.17 -1.02 12.42
CA PHE A 74 8.94 -1.43 11.76
C PHE A 74 8.66 -0.53 10.55
N ILE A 75 8.69 0.79 10.75
CA ILE A 75 8.39 1.77 9.70
C ILE A 75 9.34 1.60 8.51
N TRP A 76 10.65 1.48 8.75
CA TRP A 76 11.60 1.35 7.64
C TRP A 76 11.43 0.04 6.86
N ARG A 77 11.12 -1.08 7.53
CA ARG A 77 10.84 -2.36 6.88
C ARG A 77 9.60 -2.28 6.00
N VAL A 78 8.50 -1.74 6.55
CA VAL A 78 7.24 -1.54 5.84
C VAL A 78 7.49 -0.64 4.62
N VAL A 79 8.07 0.54 4.81
CA VAL A 79 8.38 1.48 3.72
C VAL A 79 9.27 0.84 2.66
N THR A 80 10.29 0.09 3.04
CA THR A 80 11.17 -0.60 2.08
C THR A 80 10.38 -1.60 1.24
N ILE A 81 9.52 -2.41 1.85
CA ILE A 81 8.65 -3.37 1.14
C ILE A 81 7.69 -2.62 0.21
N THR A 82 7.05 -1.54 0.69
CA THR A 82 6.12 -0.75 -0.11
C THR A 82 6.84 -0.11 -1.31
N VAL A 83 8.03 0.46 -1.10
CA VAL A 83 8.83 1.08 -2.17
C VAL A 83 9.27 0.05 -3.20
N ILE A 84 9.79 -1.11 -2.77
CA ILE A 84 10.20 -2.19 -3.68
C ILE A 84 9.01 -2.70 -4.49
N SER A 85 7.84 -2.85 -3.87
CA SER A 85 6.63 -3.34 -4.53
C SER A 85 6.04 -2.32 -5.51
N CYS A 86 6.13 -1.03 -5.22
CA CYS A 86 5.50 0.03 -6.02
C CYS A 86 6.43 0.60 -7.10
N LEU A 87 7.75 0.46 -6.96
CA LEU A 87 8.76 0.80 -7.98
C LEU A 87 8.45 0.21 -9.38
N PRO A 88 8.15 -1.09 -9.53
CA PRO A 88 7.86 -1.66 -10.84
C PRO A 88 6.57 -1.08 -11.44
N LEU A 89 5.55 -0.79 -10.63
CA LEU A 89 4.31 -0.19 -11.12
C LEU A 89 4.48 1.26 -11.58
N TYR A 90 5.28 2.05 -10.86
CA TYR A 90 5.61 3.42 -11.26
C TYR A 90 6.40 3.44 -12.57
N ILE A 91 7.42 2.58 -12.69
CA ILE A 91 8.24 2.46 -13.91
C ILE A 91 7.39 1.94 -15.07
N LEU A 92 6.57 0.91 -14.87
CA LEU A 92 5.72 0.37 -15.93
C LEU A 92 4.69 1.39 -16.42
N LYS A 93 4.09 2.19 -15.52
CA LYS A 93 3.18 3.27 -15.91
C LYS A 93 3.91 4.36 -16.71
N TYR A 94 5.12 4.72 -16.28
CA TYR A 94 5.97 5.69 -16.98
C TYR A 94 6.36 5.19 -18.38
N VAL A 95 6.81 3.94 -18.49
CA VAL A 95 7.18 3.27 -19.75
C VAL A 95 5.97 3.09 -20.66
N GLN A 96 4.81 2.66 -20.16
CA GLN A 96 3.60 2.53 -20.96
C GLN A 96 3.12 3.88 -21.51
N THR A 97 3.26 4.96 -20.74
CA THR A 97 2.90 6.31 -21.20
C THR A 97 3.83 6.78 -22.32
N GLN A 98 5.11 6.41 -22.27
CA GLN A 98 6.10 6.74 -23.31
C GLN A 98 5.96 5.87 -24.58
N PHE A 99 5.66 4.58 -24.45
CA PHE A 99 5.56 3.67 -25.61
C PHE A 99 4.17 3.63 -26.27
N LYS A 100 3.11 4.08 -25.57
CA LYS A 100 1.74 4.16 -26.12
C LYS A 100 1.13 5.54 -25.82
N PRO A 101 1.53 6.60 -26.54
CA PRO A 101 0.83 7.88 -26.43
C PRO A 101 -0.65 7.67 -26.80
N PRO A 102 -1.60 8.02 -25.92
CA PRO A 102 -3.02 7.82 -26.16
C PRO A 102 -3.48 8.61 -27.40
N ILE A 103 -4.33 8.01 -28.23
CA ILE A 103 -4.83 8.56 -29.52
C ILE A 103 -5.40 9.99 -29.37
N HIS A 104 -5.84 10.39 -28.18
CA HIS A 104 -6.30 11.75 -27.88
C HIS A 104 -5.26 12.85 -28.07
N GLU A 105 -3.96 12.57 -27.85
CA GLU A 105 -2.89 13.53 -28.18
C GLU A 105 -2.73 13.69 -29.69
N LYS A 106 -2.89 12.59 -30.45
CA LYS A 106 -2.87 12.64 -31.92
C LYS A 106 -4.01 13.48 -32.49
N LEU A 107 -5.19 13.47 -31.85
CA LEU A 107 -6.34 14.28 -32.27
C LEU A 107 -6.15 15.78 -31.96
N LYS A 108 -5.51 16.13 -30.83
CA LYS A 108 -5.19 17.54 -30.48
C LYS A 108 -4.22 18.19 -31.47
N GLN A 109 -3.27 17.40 -31.98
CA GLN A 109 -2.31 17.87 -32.99
C GLN A 109 -2.95 18.06 -34.37
N TYR A 110 -3.98 17.26 -34.71
CA TYR A 110 -4.70 17.44 -35.97
C TYR A 110 -5.63 18.67 -35.97
N SER A 111 -6.21 19.03 -34.82
CA SER A 111 -7.07 20.22 -34.69
C SER A 111 -6.30 21.54 -34.63
N THR A 112 -4.98 21.52 -34.40
CA THR A 112 -4.11 22.70 -34.40
C THR A 112 -3.43 22.96 -35.75
N LEU A 113 -3.56 22.03 -36.71
CA LEU A 113 -3.04 22.13 -38.07
C LEU A 113 -4.10 22.60 -39.10
N LYS A 114 -5.26 23.05 -38.64
CA LYS A 114 -6.32 23.68 -39.45
C LYS A 114 -6.52 25.11 -39.01
#